data_AF-A0A183L265-F1
#
_entry.id   AF-A0A183L265-F1
#
_cell.length_a   1.000
_cell.length_b   1.000
_cell.length_c   1.000
_cell.angle_alpha   90.00
_cell.angle_beta   90.00
_cell.angle_gamma   90.00
#
_symmetry.space_group_name_H-M   'P 1'
#
loop_
_entity.id
_entity.type
_entity.pdbx_description
1 polymer ?
#
loop_
_entity_poly.entity_id
_entity_poly.type
_entity_poly.pdbx_seq_one_letter_code
_entity_poly.pdbx_strand_id
1 'polypeptide(L)'
;MADQGLSLILCCKCGVQIYSNTANMCFTCLSSEADIAEHIDRQNTVTFCPKCERYLNPPSNWVSAEPESPELLSLCIKKIRGLKKGLEVRNARFIWTEPHSRRISIEVLIYLFCFLSEQFVAKLTNLR
;
A
#
# COMPACT_ATOMS: atom_id res chain seq x y z
N MET A 1 -15.98 5.69 -34.03
CA MET A 1 -15.19 5.15 -32.89
C MET A 1 -16.16 4.28 -32.10
N ALA A 2 -15.76 3.03 -31.81
CA ALA A 2 -16.60 1.85 -31.67
C ALA A 2 -17.84 1.97 -30.76
N ASP A 3 -19.02 1.96 -31.39
CA ASP A 3 -20.27 1.51 -30.79
C ASP A 3 -20.19 -0.02 -30.70
N GLN A 4 -19.82 -0.54 -29.53
CA GLN A 4 -19.92 -1.97 -29.26
C GLN A 4 -21.32 -2.21 -28.72
N GLY A 5 -22.09 -3.11 -29.34
CA GLY A 5 -23.42 -3.53 -28.92
C GLY A 5 -23.38 -4.18 -27.54
N LEU A 6 -23.30 -3.36 -26.49
CA LEU A 6 -23.22 -3.79 -25.11
C LEU A 6 -24.65 -4.12 -24.65
N SER A 7 -24.93 -5.42 -24.58
CA SER A 7 -26.15 -5.90 -23.95
C SER A 7 -26.14 -5.56 -22.45
N LEU A 8 -27.31 -5.17 -21.93
CA LEU A 8 -27.49 -5.01 -20.49
C LEU A 8 -27.56 -6.39 -19.86
N ILE A 9 -26.60 -6.69 -19.00
CA ILE A 9 -26.52 -7.94 -18.24
C ILE A 9 -26.59 -7.64 -16.74
N LEU A 10 -26.92 -8.66 -15.95
CA LEU A 10 -26.85 -8.56 -14.49
C LEU A 10 -25.45 -8.98 -14.02
N CYS A 11 -24.90 -8.25 -13.04
CA CYS A 11 -23.66 -8.64 -12.39
C CYS A 11 -23.84 -10.02 -11.72
N CYS A 12 -22.88 -10.92 -11.95
CA CYS A 12 -22.93 -12.30 -11.45
C CYS A 12 -22.88 -12.46 -9.91
N LYS A 13 -22.57 -11.38 -9.17
CA LYS A 13 -22.47 -11.38 -7.70
C LYS A 13 -23.63 -10.66 -7.01
N CYS A 14 -23.88 -9.40 -7.40
CA CYS A 14 -24.83 -8.52 -6.72
C CYS A 14 -26.14 -8.31 -7.51
N GLY A 15 -26.22 -8.76 -8.76
CA GLY A 15 -27.43 -8.62 -9.59
C GLY A 15 -27.69 -7.19 -10.10
N VAL A 16 -26.76 -6.25 -9.95
CA VAL A 16 -26.89 -4.89 -10.50
C VAL A 16 -26.85 -4.94 -12.03
N GLN A 17 -27.69 -4.15 -12.70
CA GLN A 17 -27.66 -3.99 -14.16
C GLN A 17 -26.41 -3.24 -14.61
N ILE A 18 -25.64 -3.86 -15.50
CA ILE A 18 -24.40 -3.31 -16.06
C ILE A 18 -24.36 -3.54 -17.58
N TYR A 19 -23.54 -2.74 -18.26
CA TYR A 19 -23.15 -3.06 -19.62
C TYR A 19 -22.20 -4.26 -19.63
N SER A 20 -22.37 -5.17 -20.60
CA SER A 20 -21.57 -6.39 -20.72
C SER A 20 -20.07 -6.10 -20.76
N ASN A 21 -19.32 -6.57 -19.77
CA ASN A 21 -17.87 -6.49 -19.72
C ASN A 21 -17.24 -7.89 -19.71
N THR A 22 -15.93 -8.00 -19.94
CA THR A 22 -15.22 -9.29 -19.96
C THR A 22 -15.32 -10.06 -18.63
N ALA A 23 -15.54 -9.35 -17.52
CA ALA A 23 -15.65 -9.92 -16.19
C ALA A 23 -17.09 -10.24 -15.75
N ASN A 24 -18.11 -9.82 -16.51
CA ASN A 24 -19.53 -9.86 -16.14
C ASN A 24 -19.84 -9.38 -14.70
N MET A 25 -19.06 -8.42 -14.21
CA MET A 25 -19.09 -7.92 -12.84
C MET A 25 -19.21 -6.39 -12.81
N CYS A 26 -19.95 -5.87 -11.83
CA CYS A 26 -20.01 -4.42 -11.62
C CYS A 26 -18.70 -3.91 -11.01
N PHE A 27 -18.46 -2.61 -11.14
CA PHE A 27 -17.25 -1.97 -10.61
C PHE A 27 -17.05 -2.26 -9.13
N THR A 28 -18.11 -2.22 -8.31
CA THR A 28 -18.03 -2.49 -6.88
C THR A 28 -17.57 -3.92 -6.57
N CYS A 29 -18.12 -4.92 -7.28
CA CYS A 29 -17.72 -6.33 -7.08
C CYS A 29 -16.32 -6.61 -7.61
N LEU A 30 -15.94 -5.97 -8.72
CA LEU A 30 -14.58 -6.01 -9.25
C LEU A 30 -13.56 -5.42 -8.26
N SER A 31 -13.87 -4.26 -7.68
CA SER A 31 -13.01 -3.63 -6.67
C SER A 31 -12.87 -4.49 -5.42
N SER A 32 -13.94 -5.16 -4.96
CA SER A 32 -13.85 -6.05 -3.79
C SER A 32 -13.08 -7.35 -4.05
N GLU A 33 -13.10 -7.89 -5.28
CA GLU A 33 -12.24 -9.05 -5.60
C GLU A 33 -10.78 -8.63 -5.85
N ALA A 34 -10.56 -7.36 -6.21
CA ALA A 34 -9.25 -6.76 -6.39
C ALA A 34 -8.71 -6.08 -5.13
N ASP A 35 -9.20 -6.43 -3.92
CA ASP A 35 -8.70 -5.90 -2.65
C ASP A 35 -7.21 -6.27 -2.47
N ILE A 36 -6.33 -5.33 -2.81
CA ILE A 36 -4.86 -5.51 -2.71
C ILE A 36 -4.43 -5.51 -1.24
N ALA A 37 -5.20 -4.84 -0.38
CA ALA A 37 -4.90 -4.66 1.04
C ALA A 37 -4.83 -5.96 1.87
N GLU A 38 -5.31 -7.11 1.35
CA GLU A 38 -5.15 -8.40 2.02
C GLU A 38 -3.72 -8.95 1.96
N HIS A 39 -2.99 -8.61 0.90
CA HIS A 39 -1.65 -9.13 0.64
C HIS A 39 -0.53 -8.21 1.15
N ILE A 40 -0.90 -7.04 1.69
CA ILE A 40 0.03 -6.03 2.17
C ILE A 40 0.13 -6.12 3.70
N ASP A 41 1.35 -6.30 4.19
CA ASP A 41 1.62 -6.24 5.63
C ASP A 41 1.36 -4.82 6.16
N ARG A 42 0.38 -4.68 7.06
CA ARG A 42 0.08 -3.41 7.75
C ARG A 42 1.03 -3.15 8.92
N GLN A 43 1.80 -4.15 9.35
CA GLN A 43 2.70 -4.07 10.50
C GLN A 43 4.07 -4.65 10.18
N ASN A 44 5.10 -3.81 10.26
CA ASN A 44 6.48 -4.20 9.92
C ASN A 44 7.44 -3.74 11.01
N THR A 45 8.54 -4.47 11.22
CA THR A 45 9.52 -4.11 12.25
C THR A 45 10.74 -3.45 11.62
N VAL A 46 11.23 -2.38 12.22
CA VAL A 46 12.47 -1.69 11.81
C VAL A 46 13.45 -1.75 12.97
N THR A 47 14.69 -2.16 12.71
CA THR A 47 15.74 -2.20 13.73
C THR A 47 16.51 -0.88 13.69
N PHE A 48 16.66 -0.25 14.84
CA PHE A 48 17.37 1.02 14.99
C PHE A 48 18.42 0.91 16.09
N CYS A 49 19.65 1.31 15.78
CA CYS A 49 20.72 1.34 16.77
C CYS A 49 20.79 2.73 17.41
N PRO A 50 20.52 2.87 18.73
CA PRO A 50 20.56 4.16 19.41
C PRO A 50 21.98 4.72 19.60
N LYS A 51 23.01 3.87 19.50
CA LYS A 51 24.42 4.32 19.63
C LYS A 51 24.96 4.94 18.34
N CYS A 52 24.45 4.48 17.20
CA CYS A 52 24.96 4.86 15.89
C CYS A 52 23.96 5.71 15.10
N GLU A 53 22.74 5.90 15.61
CA GLU A 53 21.63 6.60 14.94
C GLU A 53 21.37 6.08 13.52
N ARG A 54 21.49 4.76 13.36
CA ARG A 54 21.36 4.08 12.05
C ARG A 54 20.23 3.07 12.06
N TYR A 55 19.58 2.96 10.91
CA TYR A 55 18.57 1.96 10.61
C TYR A 55 19.16 0.78 9.86
N LEU A 56 18.76 -0.43 10.26
CA LEU A 56 19.18 -1.66 9.59
C LEU A 56 18.37 -1.88 8.31
N ASN A 57 19.07 -1.87 7.18
CA ASN A 57 18.60 -2.35 5.90
C ASN A 57 19.15 -3.77 5.64
N PRO A 58 18.34 -4.84 5.78
CA PRO A 58 18.81 -6.21 5.55
C PRO A 58 19.37 -6.36 4.12
N PRO A 59 20.46 -7.13 3.90
CA PRO A 59 21.02 -8.16 4.79
C PRO A 59 21.97 -7.68 5.90
N SER A 60 22.77 -6.62 5.70
CA SER A 60 23.72 -6.11 6.72
C SER A 60 24.05 -4.61 6.58
N ASN A 61 23.30 -3.84 5.80
CA ASN A 61 23.62 -2.43 5.57
C ASN A 61 22.99 -1.53 6.65
N TRP A 62 23.74 -0.55 7.15
CA TRP A 62 23.26 0.42 8.15
C TRP A 62 23.22 1.80 7.53
N VAL A 63 22.03 2.39 7.47
CA VAL A 63 21.79 3.70 6.85
C VAL A 63 21.55 4.72 7.94
N SER A 64 22.28 5.83 7.89
CA SER A 64 22.01 6.99 8.75
C SER A 64 20.77 7.71 8.19
N ALA A 65 19.76 7.88 9.01
CA ALA A 65 18.57 8.64 8.64
C ALA A 65 18.02 9.37 9.86
N GLU A 66 17.55 10.59 9.67
CA GLU A 66 16.90 11.36 10.72
C GLU A 66 15.44 10.89 10.90
N PRO A 67 14.84 11.07 12.09
CA PRO A 67 13.40 10.89 12.23
C PRO A 67 12.67 11.83 11.26
N GLU A 68 11.57 11.35 10.66
CA GLU A 68 10.78 12.10 9.67
C GLU A 68 11.52 12.46 8.36
N SER A 69 12.64 11.80 8.06
CA SER A 69 13.41 12.04 6.85
C SER A 69 12.91 11.22 5.64
N PRO A 70 13.17 11.69 4.40
CA PRO A 70 12.80 10.95 3.18
C PRO A 70 13.57 9.61 3.05
N GLU A 71 14.78 9.52 3.59
CA GLU A 71 15.58 8.30 3.60
C GLU A 71 14.89 7.21 4.44
N LEU A 72 14.38 7.59 5.62
CA LEU A 72 13.64 6.68 6.51
C LEU A 72 12.36 6.19 5.82
N LEU A 73 11.64 7.08 5.16
CA LEU A 73 10.43 6.75 4.41
C LEU A 73 10.73 5.71 3.31
N SER A 74 11.83 5.91 2.56
CA SER A 74 12.25 4.96 1.52
C SER A 74 12.59 3.57 2.08
N LEU A 75 13.21 3.50 3.26
CA LEU A 75 13.51 2.25 3.96
C LEU A 75 12.23 1.55 4.41
N CYS A 76 11.27 2.30 4.93
CA CYS A 76 9.99 1.76 5.36
C CYS A 76 9.19 1.19 4.19
N ILE A 77 9.11 1.90 3.06
CA ILE A 77 8.41 1.41 1.85
C ILE A 77 9.03 0.11 1.35
N LYS A 78 10.37 0.04 1.29
CA LYS A 78 11.08 -1.19 0.89
C LYS A 78 10.81 -2.38 1.81
N LYS A 79 10.42 -2.12 3.06
CA LYS A 79 10.19 -3.15 4.07
C LYS A 79 8.75 -3.67 4.09
N ILE A 80 7.82 -2.96 3.46
CA ILE A 80 6.45 -3.42 3.26
C ILE A 80 6.48 -4.58 2.26
N ARG A 81 6.10 -5.77 2.71
CA ARG A 81 5.97 -6.95 1.84
C ARG A 81 4.63 -6.86 1.11
N GLY A 82 4.57 -7.37 -0.11
CA GLY A 82 3.35 -7.37 -0.92
C GLY A 82 3.28 -6.27 -1.98
N LEU A 83 4.25 -5.33 -2.02
CA LEU A 83 4.44 -4.40 -3.15
C LEU A 83 5.01 -5.16 -4.37
N LYS A 84 4.22 -6.00 -5.02
CA LYS A 84 4.59 -6.75 -6.24
C LYS A 84 4.13 -6.04 -7.53
N LYS A 85 4.79 -6.43 -8.64
CA LYS A 85 4.72 -5.87 -10.00
C LYS A 85 3.31 -5.44 -10.42
N GLY A 86 3.10 -4.12 -10.55
CA GLY A 86 1.84 -3.51 -11.00
C GLY A 86 1.29 -2.44 -10.05
N LEU A 87 1.82 -2.37 -8.82
CA LEU A 87 1.51 -1.35 -7.83
C LEU A 87 2.59 -0.28 -7.81
N GLU A 88 2.23 0.94 -8.16
CA GLU A 88 3.12 2.09 -8.08
C GLU A 88 2.78 2.91 -6.83
N VAL A 89 3.79 3.15 -5.99
CA VAL A 89 3.67 4.06 -4.86
C VAL A 89 3.71 5.49 -5.40
N ARG A 90 2.60 6.24 -5.27
CA ARG A 90 2.56 7.64 -5.71
C ARG A 90 3.05 8.58 -4.63
N ASN A 91 2.64 8.32 -3.39
CA ASN A 91 2.95 9.21 -2.28
C ASN A 91 3.01 8.39 -0.99
N ALA A 92 3.87 8.81 -0.08
CA ALA A 92 3.90 8.30 1.27
C ALA A 92 4.26 9.44 2.22
N ARG A 93 3.60 9.48 3.38
CA ARG A 93 3.80 10.52 4.38
C ARG A 93 3.80 9.94 5.79
N PHE A 94 4.54 10.58 6.68
CA PHE A 94 4.49 10.25 8.09
C PHE A 94 3.18 10.74 8.71
N ILE A 95 2.59 9.90 9.55
CA ILE A 95 1.51 10.28 10.44
C ILE A 95 2.14 10.55 11.79
N TRP A 96 1.86 11.72 12.35
CA TRP A 96 2.34 12.06 13.68
C TRP A 96 1.88 10.99 14.68
N THR A 97 2.84 10.50 15.46
CA THR A 97 2.60 9.51 16.52
C THR A 97 3.24 10.02 17.79
N GLU A 98 2.66 9.65 18.93
CA GLU A 98 3.13 10.09 20.24
C GLU A 98 4.63 9.81 20.42
N PRO A 99 5.46 10.79 20.84
CA PRO A 99 6.93 10.69 20.86
C PRO A 99 7.48 9.56 21.75
N HIS A 100 6.68 9.05 22.70
CA HIS A 100 7.07 7.92 23.54
C HIS A 100 6.73 6.55 22.94
N SER A 101 5.81 6.53 21.97
CA SER A 101 5.47 5.31 21.26
C SER A 101 6.58 5.06 20.25
N ARG A 102 7.37 3.99 20.43
CA ARG A 102 8.43 3.59 19.50
C ARG A 102 7.85 3.03 18.19
N ARG A 103 6.80 3.66 17.69
CA ARG A 103 6.00 3.27 16.54
C ARG A 103 6.09 4.40 15.54
N ILE A 104 6.33 4.06 14.28
CA ILE A 104 6.34 4.98 13.17
C ILE A 104 5.14 4.61 12.33
N SER A 105 4.13 5.49 12.27
CA SER A 105 2.99 5.27 11.39
C SER A 105 3.22 6.03 10.08
N ILE A 106 3.08 5.34 8.96
CA ILE A 106 3.24 5.90 7.63
C ILE A 106 1.97 5.61 6.86
N GLU A 107 1.51 6.62 6.15
CA GLU A 107 0.42 6.50 5.21
C GLU A 107 1.00 6.36 3.81
N VAL A 108 0.59 5.32 3.10
CA VAL A 108 1.05 5.05 1.74
C VAL A 108 -0.14 5.09 0.80
N LEU A 109 0.02 5.84 -0.28
CA LEU A 109 -0.91 5.94 -1.39
C LEU A 109 -0.36 5.12 -2.56
N ILE A 110 -1.07 4.04 -2.88
CA ILE A 110 -0.77 3.15 -4.00
C ILE A 110 -1.82 3.30 -5.10
N TYR A 111 -1.40 3.14 -6.35
CA TYR A 111 -2.31 2.95 -7.47
C TYR A 111 -2.20 1.56 -8.04
N LEU A 112 -3.37 0.96 -8.28
CA LEU A 112 -3.50 -0.17 -9.17
C LEU A 112 -3.94 0.36 -10.54
N PHE A 113 -3.09 0.18 -11.55
CA PHE A 113 -3.37 0.38 -12.98
C PHE A 113 -4.46 1.45 -13.27
N CYS A 114 -4.06 2.72 -13.17
CA CYS A 114 -4.77 3.89 -13.70
C CYS A 114 -6.06 4.39 -13.02
N PHE A 115 -6.86 3.59 -12.29
CA PHE A 115 -8.18 4.07 -11.80
C PHE A 115 -8.54 3.84 -10.32
N LEU A 116 -7.83 3.00 -9.58
CA LEU A 116 -8.13 2.74 -8.15
C LEU A 116 -6.95 3.18 -7.27
N SER A 117 -7.13 4.26 -6.50
CA SER A 117 -6.28 4.56 -5.33
C SER A 117 -6.75 3.76 -4.14
N GLU A 118 -5.85 2.96 -3.58
CA GLU A 118 -6.00 2.48 -2.22
C GLU A 118 -5.03 3.24 -1.32
N GLN A 119 -5.55 3.67 -0.17
CA GLN A 119 -4.78 4.31 0.89
C GLN A 119 -4.75 3.37 2.07
N PHE A 120 -3.56 3.04 2.55
CA PHE A 120 -3.42 2.25 3.76
C PHE A 120 -2.39 2.85 4.71
N VAL A 121 -2.63 2.65 5.99
CA VAL A 121 -1.72 3.05 7.07
C VAL A 121 -0.89 1.85 7.47
N ALA A 122 0.41 1.92 7.21
CA ALA A 122 1.39 0.96 7.71
C ALA A 122 1.91 1.43 9.07
N LYS A 123 1.84 0.54 10.07
CA LYS A 123 2.39 0.77 11.41
C LYS A 123 3.71 0.03 11.54
N LEU A 124 4.80 0.76 11.58
CA LEU A 124 6.12 0.18 11.81
C LEU A 124 6.48 0.23 13.29
N THR A 125 7.01 -0.87 13.83
CA THR A 125 7.50 -0.93 15.21
C THR A 125 9.02 -0.90 15.23
N ASN A 126 9.60 0.01 16.01
CA ASN A 126 11.04 0.12 16.18
C ASN A 126 11.52 -0.90 17.23
N LEU A 127 12.25 -1.92 16.79
CA LEU A 127 12.92 -2.90 17.65
C LEU A 127 14.34 -2.37 17.98
N ARG A 128 14.63 -2.26 19.28
CA ARG A 128 15.95 -1.91 19.81
C ARG A 128 17.01 -2.95 19.45
#